data_AF-Q0FMI2-F1
#
_entry.id   AF-Q0FMI2-F1
#
_cell.length_a   1.000
_cell.length_b   1.000
_cell.length_c   1.000
_cell.angle_alpha   90.00
_cell.angle_beta   90.00
_cell.angle_gamma   90.00
#
_symmetry.space_group_name_H-M   'P 1'
#
loop_
_entity.id
_entity.type
_entity.pdbx_description
1 polymer ?
#
loop_
_entity_poly.entity_id
_entity_poly.type
_entity_poly.pdbx_seq_one_letter_code
_entity_poly.pdbx_strand_id
1 'polypeptide(L)'
;MSEMTHVEAAQLIDRLARLLRDEIAAIGQGQLARVEELYPRKTELLGEIETAFGSAEKYLGRDDPQSQKLRKKLDDLRDLIHTDLALLKRMTQATGDVAREIERIRDRQSLRGLYDRDGTPKEGPVTPSQRFDKSI
;
A
#
# COMPACT_ATOMS: atom_id res chain seq x y z
N MET A 1 -28.58 -14.00 -19.47
CA MET A 1 -27.48 -13.06 -19.17
C MET A 1 -27.89 -11.73 -19.78
N SER A 2 -28.30 -10.75 -18.96
CA SER A 2 -28.68 -9.43 -19.47
C SER A 2 -27.47 -8.78 -20.12
N GLU A 3 -27.61 -8.32 -21.36
CA GLU A 3 -26.56 -7.54 -22.00
C GLU A 3 -26.37 -6.23 -21.25
N MET A 4 -25.16 -6.01 -20.74
CA MET A 4 -24.83 -4.78 -20.01
C MET A 4 -24.78 -3.59 -20.97
N THR A 5 -25.33 -2.46 -20.56
CA THR A 5 -25.43 -1.23 -21.35
C THR A 5 -24.25 -0.29 -21.11
N HIS A 6 -24.03 0.68 -22.01
CA HIS A 6 -23.01 1.73 -21.84
C HIS A 6 -23.20 2.53 -20.53
N VAL A 7 -24.44 2.67 -20.08
CA VAL A 7 -24.78 3.37 -18.84
C VAL A 7 -24.32 2.57 -17.63
N GLU A 8 -24.56 1.26 -17.61
CA GLU A 8 -24.11 0.38 -16.53
C GLU A 8 -22.59 0.27 -16.47
N ALA A 9 -21.92 0.18 -17.63
CA ALA A 9 -20.46 0.23 -17.70
C ALA A 9 -19.88 1.54 -17.12
N ALA A 10 -20.50 2.68 -17.45
CA ALA A 10 -20.09 3.98 -16.91
C ALA A 10 -20.34 4.07 -15.39
N GLN A 11 -21.42 3.48 -14.89
CA GLN A 11 -21.73 3.46 -13.46
C GLN A 11 -20.74 2.59 -12.67
N LEU A 12 -20.29 1.47 -13.22
CA LEU A 12 -19.26 0.63 -12.60
C LEU A 12 -17.94 1.40 -12.45
N ILE A 13 -17.50 2.09 -13.50
CA ILE A 13 -16.30 2.94 -13.44
C ILE A 13 -16.48 4.05 -12.40
N ASP A 14 -17.65 4.71 -12.36
CA ASP A 14 -17.90 5.76 -11.39
C ASP A 14 -17.89 5.25 -9.94
N ARG A 15 -18.36 4.02 -9.69
CA ARG A 15 -18.29 3.37 -8.38
C ARG A 15 -16.84 3.11 -7.96
N LEU A 16 -16.02 2.56 -8.87
CA LEU A 16 -14.60 2.34 -8.59
C LEU A 16 -13.86 3.66 -8.39
N ALA A 17 -14.13 4.68 -9.20
CA ALA A 17 -13.52 6.00 -9.05
C ALA A 17 -13.87 6.66 -7.71
N ARG A 18 -15.07 6.46 -7.18
CA ARG A 18 -15.44 6.91 -5.83
C ARG A 18 -14.66 6.16 -4.76
N LEU A 19 -14.60 4.83 -4.88
CA LEU A 19 -13.86 3.99 -3.93
C LEU A 19 -12.38 4.39 -3.85
N LEU A 20 -11.73 4.63 -5.00
CA LEU A 20 -10.34 5.09 -5.05
C LEU A 20 -10.15 6.48 -4.45
N ARG A 21 -11.11 7.41 -4.62
CA ARG A 21 -11.04 8.72 -3.95
C ARG A 21 -11.14 8.59 -2.44
N ASP A 22 -12.01 7.69 -1.95
CA ASP A 22 -12.14 7.42 -0.52
C ASP A 22 -10.85 6.78 0.04
N GLU A 23 -10.23 5.87 -0.72
CA GLU A 23 -8.93 5.26 -0.38
C GLU A 23 -7.81 6.32 -0.34
N ILE A 24 -7.69 7.16 -1.36
CA ILE A 24 -6.74 8.29 -1.40
C ILE A 24 -6.93 9.23 -0.21
N ALA A 25 -8.18 9.54 0.15
CA ALA A 25 -8.48 10.38 1.31
C ALA A 25 -8.08 9.70 2.62
N ALA A 26 -8.36 8.40 2.79
CA ALA A 26 -7.97 7.63 3.97
C ALA A 26 -6.44 7.54 4.11
N ILE A 27 -5.73 7.28 3.01
CA ILE A 27 -4.26 7.27 2.93
C ILE A 27 -3.71 8.65 3.31
N GLY A 28 -4.27 9.73 2.77
CA GLY A 28 -3.89 11.10 3.09
C GLY A 28 -4.10 11.46 4.57
N GLN A 29 -5.04 10.80 5.25
CA GLN A 29 -5.30 10.95 6.69
C GLN A 29 -4.52 9.95 7.56
N GLY A 30 -3.72 9.05 6.96
CA GLY A 30 -2.99 8.00 7.68
C GLY A 30 -3.88 6.86 8.21
N GLN A 31 -5.13 6.76 7.74
CA GLN A 31 -6.11 5.77 8.20
C GLN A 31 -5.95 4.43 7.46
N LEU A 32 -4.84 3.74 7.68
CA LEU A 32 -4.53 2.49 6.98
C LEU A 32 -5.53 1.35 7.28
N ALA A 33 -6.10 1.31 8.48
CA ALA A 33 -7.16 0.36 8.83
C ALA A 33 -8.39 0.52 7.90
N ARG A 34 -8.71 1.77 7.53
CA ARG A 34 -9.82 2.04 6.62
C ARG A 34 -9.51 1.57 5.21
N VAL A 35 -8.26 1.65 4.76
CA VAL A 35 -7.82 1.14 3.46
C VAL A 35 -7.99 -0.38 3.39
N GLU A 36 -7.65 -1.08 4.47
CA GLU A 36 -7.83 -2.54 4.57
C GLU A 36 -9.30 -2.96 4.44
N GLU A 37 -10.22 -2.21 5.07
CA GLU A 37 -11.67 -2.45 4.94
C GLU A 37 -12.21 -2.23 3.52
N LEU A 38 -11.59 -1.34 2.74
CA LEU A 38 -12.01 -1.05 1.36
C LEU A 38 -11.50 -2.10 0.36
N TYR A 39 -10.47 -2.87 0.72
CA TYR A 39 -9.78 -3.80 -0.18
C TYR A 39 -10.69 -4.93 -0.74
N PRO A 40 -11.53 -5.62 0.05
CA PRO A 40 -12.43 -6.64 -0.48
C PRO A 40 -13.40 -6.07 -1.53
N ARG A 41 -13.93 -4.86 -1.26
CA ARG A 41 -14.86 -4.17 -2.14
C ARG A 41 -14.18 -3.70 -3.44
N LYS A 42 -12.91 -3.30 -3.36
CA LYS A 42 -12.09 -2.99 -4.54
C LYS A 42 -11.89 -4.21 -5.41
N THR A 43 -11.61 -5.36 -4.82
CA THR A 43 -11.41 -6.63 -5.53
C THR A 43 -12.68 -7.10 -6.23
N GLU A 44 -13.83 -7.03 -5.56
CA GLU A 44 -15.13 -7.37 -6.14
C GLU A 44 -15.46 -6.50 -7.36
N LEU A 45 -15.35 -5.17 -7.21
CA LEU A 45 -15.60 -4.23 -8.30
C LEU A 45 -14.63 -4.39 -9.48
N LEU A 46 -13.37 -4.75 -9.21
CA LEU A 46 -12.43 -5.08 -10.28
C LEU A 46 -12.86 -6.32 -11.06
N GLY A 47 -13.30 -7.38 -10.38
CA GLY A 47 -13.82 -8.59 -11.04
C GLY A 47 -15.08 -8.32 -11.88
N GLU A 48 -15.98 -7.47 -11.38
CA GLU A 48 -17.15 -7.00 -12.13
C GLU A 48 -16.74 -6.22 -13.38
N ILE A 49 -15.75 -5.33 -13.27
CA ILE A 49 -15.22 -4.54 -14.39
C ILE A 49 -14.51 -5.44 -15.41
N GLU A 50 -13.66 -6.37 -14.99
CA GLU A 50 -12.98 -7.30 -15.90
C GLU A 50 -13.98 -8.13 -16.70
N THR A 51 -15.03 -8.64 -16.03
CA THR A 51 -16.11 -9.39 -16.68
C THR A 51 -16.89 -8.51 -17.66
N ALA A 52 -17.23 -7.28 -17.24
CA ALA A 52 -17.96 -6.30 -18.04
C ALA A 52 -17.20 -5.87 -19.30
N PHE A 53 -15.88 -5.66 -19.19
CA PHE A 53 -15.02 -5.18 -20.26
C PHE A 53 -14.33 -6.31 -21.04
N GLY A 54 -14.65 -7.58 -20.78
CA GLY A 54 -14.20 -8.73 -21.58
C GLY A 54 -14.57 -8.64 -23.07
N SER A 55 -15.50 -7.75 -23.44
CA SER A 55 -15.80 -7.35 -24.82
C SER A 55 -15.69 -5.84 -25.02
N ALA A 56 -14.55 -5.26 -24.61
CA ALA A 56 -14.27 -3.83 -24.61
C ALA A 56 -14.59 -3.12 -25.94
N GLU A 57 -14.38 -3.79 -27.08
CA GLU A 57 -14.67 -3.28 -28.42
C GLU A 57 -16.14 -2.89 -28.63
N LYS A 58 -17.07 -3.56 -27.94
CA LYS A 58 -18.51 -3.25 -27.99
C LYS A 58 -18.83 -1.87 -27.42
N TYR A 59 -18.05 -1.42 -26.45
CA TYR A 59 -18.29 -0.18 -25.70
C TYR A 59 -17.32 0.95 -26.06
N LEU A 60 -16.12 0.59 -26.52
CA LEU A 60 -15.02 1.52 -26.77
C LEU A 60 -14.61 1.56 -28.24
N GLY A 61 -15.16 0.71 -29.11
CA GLY A 61 -14.79 0.66 -30.54
C GLY A 61 -15.54 1.65 -31.42
N ARG A 62 -16.67 2.19 -30.96
CA ARG A 62 -17.50 3.13 -31.71
C ARG A 62 -17.08 4.57 -31.47
N ASP A 63 -17.27 5.44 -32.47
CA ASP A 63 -17.06 6.88 -32.32
C ASP A 63 -18.38 7.60 -32.03
N ASP A 64 -19.05 7.14 -30.97
CA ASP A 64 -20.27 7.79 -30.47
C ASP A 64 -20.00 8.53 -29.14
N PRO A 65 -20.85 9.51 -28.77
CA PRO A 65 -20.65 10.32 -27.57
C PRO A 65 -20.58 9.51 -26.26
N GLN A 66 -21.24 8.34 -26.17
CA GLN A 66 -21.20 7.51 -24.97
C GLN A 66 -19.85 6.79 -24.86
N SER A 67 -19.34 6.24 -25.97
CA SER A 67 -18.00 5.66 -26.03
C SER A 67 -16.91 6.69 -25.70
N GLN A 68 -17.01 7.92 -26.24
CA GLN A 68 -16.05 8.99 -25.92
C GLN A 68 -16.08 9.38 -24.43
N LYS A 69 -17.28 9.50 -23.84
CA LYS A 69 -17.44 9.78 -22.41
C LYS A 69 -16.89 8.65 -21.55
N LEU A 70 -17.05 7.40 -21.97
CA LEU A 70 -16.54 6.23 -21.28
C LEU A 70 -15.01 6.19 -21.30
N ARG A 71 -14.39 6.46 -22.45
CA ARG A 71 -12.93 6.59 -22.58
C ARG A 71 -12.38 7.65 -21.63
N LYS A 72 -13.00 8.83 -21.57
CA LYS A 72 -12.60 9.89 -20.64
C LYS A 72 -12.66 9.43 -19.17
N LYS A 73 -13.71 8.71 -18.78
CA LYS A 73 -13.82 8.17 -17.41
C LYS A 73 -12.74 7.13 -17.10
N LEU A 74 -12.33 6.33 -18.09
CA LEU A 74 -11.22 5.39 -17.94
C LEU A 74 -9.88 6.13 -17.78
N ASP A 75 -9.66 7.22 -18.51
CA ASP A 75 -8.48 8.08 -18.33
C ASP A 75 -8.47 8.71 -16.92
N ASP A 76 -9.58 9.27 -16.47
CA ASP A 76 -9.71 9.83 -15.11
C ASP A 76 -9.44 8.75 -14.05
N LEU A 77 -9.91 7.51 -14.28
CA LEU A 77 -9.68 6.38 -13.38
C LEU A 77 -8.20 5.99 -13.33
N ARG A 78 -7.52 5.94 -14.48
CA ARG A 78 -6.07 5.68 -14.55
C ARG A 78 -5.28 6.70 -13.73
N ASP A 79 -5.66 7.97 -13.83
CA ASP A 79 -4.96 9.04 -13.12
C ASP A 79 -5.17 8.94 -11.59
N LEU A 80 -6.36 8.51 -11.14
CA LEU A 80 -6.60 8.19 -9.73
C LEU A 80 -5.72 7.03 -9.24
N ILE A 81 -5.59 5.95 -10.03
CA ILE A 81 -4.75 4.80 -9.69
C ILE A 81 -3.27 5.22 -9.57
N HIS A 82 -2.78 6.06 -10.48
CA HIS A 82 -1.41 6.58 -10.40
C HIS A 82 -1.19 7.45 -9.15
N THR A 83 -2.19 8.24 -8.77
CA THR A 83 -2.14 9.06 -7.55
C THR A 83 -2.07 8.18 -6.30
N ASP A 84 -2.95 7.18 -6.21
CA ASP A 84 -2.99 6.20 -5.12
C ASP A 84 -1.64 5.49 -4.95
N LEU A 85 -1.08 4.95 -6.05
CA LEU A 85 0.22 4.30 -6.06
C LEU A 85 1.35 5.24 -5.59
N ALA A 86 1.34 6.50 -6.02
CA ALA A 86 2.34 7.48 -5.63
C ALA A 86 2.29 7.78 -4.12
N LEU A 87 1.10 7.85 -3.53
CA LEU A 87 0.92 8.04 -2.09
C LEU A 87 1.43 6.83 -1.31
N LEU A 88 1.05 5.61 -1.71
CA LEU A 88 1.52 4.39 -1.08
C LEU A 88 3.06 4.30 -1.10
N LYS A 89 3.69 4.59 -2.24
CA LYS A 89 5.17 4.63 -2.35
C LYS A 89 5.81 5.60 -1.37
N ARG A 90 5.25 6.82 -1.25
CA ARG A 90 5.74 7.83 -0.30
C ARG A 90 5.60 7.37 1.15
N MET A 91 4.48 6.74 1.50
CA MET A 91 4.29 6.18 2.84
C MET A 91 5.27 5.05 3.14
N THR A 92 5.47 4.12 2.21
CA THR A 92 6.47 3.05 2.38
C THR A 92 7.86 3.61 2.60
N GLN A 93 8.24 4.64 1.84
CA GLN A 93 9.53 5.32 2.02
C GLN A 93 9.64 5.97 3.42
N ALA A 94 8.64 6.74 3.83
CA ALA A 94 8.63 7.41 5.13
C ALA A 94 8.73 6.42 6.30
N THR A 95 7.97 5.32 6.25
CA THR A 95 8.04 4.25 7.27
C THR A 95 9.41 3.57 7.29
N GLY A 96 10.02 3.36 6.12
CA GLY A 96 11.38 2.83 6.03
C GLY A 96 12.44 3.76 6.64
N ASP A 97 12.28 5.07 6.49
CA ASP A 97 13.15 6.07 7.12
C ASP A 97 13.04 6.02 8.65
N VAL A 98 11.82 5.92 9.17
CA VAL A 98 11.56 5.77 10.61
C VAL A 98 12.17 4.48 11.16
N ALA A 99 11.98 3.35 10.47
CA ALA A 99 12.55 2.06 10.88
C ALA A 99 14.08 2.11 10.96
N ARG A 100 14.74 2.68 9.95
CA ARG A 100 16.20 2.87 9.93
C ARG A 100 16.68 3.75 11.08
N GLU A 101 15.92 4.79 11.42
CA GLU A 101 16.29 5.65 12.55
C GLU A 101 16.14 4.93 13.89
N ILE A 102 15.10 4.11 14.05
CA ILE A 102 14.93 3.25 15.24
C ILE A 102 16.12 2.27 15.37
N GLU A 103 16.56 1.65 14.27
CA GLU A 103 17.73 0.77 14.26
C GLU A 103 19.00 1.52 14.68
N ARG A 104 19.26 2.71 14.11
CA ARG A 104 20.42 3.54 14.51
C ARG A 104 20.40 3.93 15.98
N ILE A 105 19.23 4.27 16.52
CA ILE A 105 19.08 4.59 17.95
C ILE A 105 19.40 3.36 18.79
N ARG A 106 18.86 2.19 18.43
CA ARG A 106 19.13 0.93 19.12
C ARG A 106 20.61 0.59 19.10
N ASP A 107 21.25 0.69 17.94
CA ASP A 107 22.67 0.36 17.77
C ASP A 107 23.55 1.33 18.58
N ARG A 108 23.22 2.64 18.60
CA ARG A 108 23.92 3.62 19.45
C ARG A 108 23.75 3.34 20.94
N GLN A 109 22.56 2.93 21.38
CA GLN A 109 22.31 2.58 22.79
C GLN A 109 22.98 1.25 23.18
N SER A 110 23.01 0.28 22.26
CA SER A 110 23.77 -0.97 22.42
C SER A 110 25.26 -0.70 22.57
N LEU A 111 25.82 0.22 21.77
CA LEU A 111 27.21 0.66 21.89
C LEU A 111 27.48 1.40 23.20
N ARG A 112 26.55 2.21 23.72
CA ARG A 112 26.63 2.78 25.08
C ARG A 112 26.57 1.75 26.21
N GLY A 113 26.05 0.55 25.95
CA GLY A 113 26.09 -0.56 26.89
C GLY A 113 27.45 -1.27 26.90
N LEU A 114 28.12 -1.31 25.75
CA LEU A 114 29.42 -1.96 25.54
C LEU A 114 30.61 -1.04 25.82
N TYR A 115 30.43 0.27 25.68
CA TYR A 115 31.47 1.29 25.82
C TYR A 115 31.01 2.39 26.79
N ASP A 116 31.93 2.89 27.62
CA ASP A 116 31.68 4.01 28.51
C ASP A 116 31.60 5.35 27.73
N ARG A 117 31.23 6.44 28.41
CA ARG A 117 31.08 7.79 27.82
C ARG A 117 32.33 8.28 27.07
N ASP A 118 33.48 7.72 27.40
CA ASP A 118 34.81 8.09 26.89
C ASP A 118 35.25 7.20 25.71
N GLY A 119 34.41 6.25 25.28
CA GLY A 119 34.71 5.32 24.18
C GLY A 119 35.58 4.13 24.57
N THR A 120 35.91 3.99 25.85
CA THR A 120 36.60 2.81 26.40
C THR A 120 35.61 1.64 26.52
N PRO A 121 36.00 0.40 26.15
CA PRO A 121 35.17 -0.77 26.38
C PRO A 121 34.85 -0.88 27.88
N LYS A 122 33.59 -1.13 28.21
CA LYS A 122 33.17 -1.27 29.60
C LYS A 122 33.70 -2.59 30.15
N GLU A 123 34.73 -2.54 30.99
CA GLU A 123 35.22 -3.70 31.76
C GLU A 123 34.19 -4.05 32.86
N GLY A 124 33.11 -4.72 32.45
CA GLY A 124 32.17 -5.39 33.35
C GLY A 124 32.28 -6.90 33.18
N PRO A 125 32.21 -7.69 34.27
CA PRO A 125 32.58 -9.10 34.24
C PRO A 125 31.64 -9.87 33.32
N VAL A 126 32.18 -10.30 32.17
CA VAL A 126 31.61 -11.42 31.42
C VAL A 126 31.62 -12.60 32.40
N THR A 127 30.45 -13.03 32.85
CA THR A 127 30.30 -14.20 33.72
C THR A 127 31.08 -15.36 33.08
N PRO A 128 32.12 -15.91 33.71
CA PRO A 128 32.84 -17.02 33.11
C PRO A 128 31.87 -18.19 33.04
N SER A 129 31.61 -18.66 31.81
CA SER A 129 30.85 -19.88 31.55
C SER A 129 31.42 -20.99 32.42
N GLN A 130 30.62 -21.45 33.39
CA GLN A 130 30.97 -22.48 34.35
C GLN A 130 31.23 -23.78 33.56
N ARG A 131 32.51 -24.07 33.30
CA ARG A 131 32.93 -25.38 32.79
C ARG A 131 32.72 -26.39 33.91
N PHE A 132 31.68 -27.21 33.79
CA PHE A 132 31.55 -28.41 34.60
C PHE A 132 32.61 -29.41 34.14
N ASP A 133 33.70 -29.50 34.90
CA ASP A 133 34.62 -30.61 34.83
C ASP A 133 33.96 -31.80 35.55
N LYS A 134 33.55 -32.81 34.79
CA LYS A 134 33.10 -34.09 35.34
C LYS A 134 34.33 -34.96 35.54
N SER A 135 34.78 -35.06 36.78
CA SER A 135 35.60 -36.16 37.27
C SER A 135 35.22 -36.40 38.72
N ILE A 136 34.39 -37.41 38.97
CA ILE A 136 34.61 -38.61 39.81
C ILE A 136 33.36 -39.49 39.66
#